data_AF-A0A2E0UC14-F1
#
_entry.id   AF-A0A2E0UC14-F1
#
_cell.length_a   1.000
_cell.length_b   1.000
_cell.length_c   1.000
_cell.angle_alpha   90.00
_cell.angle_beta   90.00
_cell.angle_gamma   90.00
#
_symmetry.space_group_name_H-M   'P 1'
#
loop_
_entity.id
_entity.type
_entity.pdbx_description
1 polymer ?
#
loop_
_entity_poly.entity_id
_entity_poly.type
_entity_poly.pdbx_seq_one_letter_code
_entity_poly.pdbx_strand_id
1 'polypeptide(L)'
;MLKNKPSLSQSLFGVLLIAALVWVALLFLKVLIAIVIGVVLLWVGFIILRMLVASPPEPPPAGELRKVKLLYRCSLCGTEVRMTIATNENPEAPRHCMDEMDLLKTEE
;
A
#
# COMPACT_ATOMS: atom_id res chain seq x y z
N MET A 1 -65.12 36.08 32.44
CA MET A 1 -64.15 35.62 33.45
C MET A 1 -63.06 34.82 32.75
N LEU A 2 -61.83 35.32 32.78
CA LEU A 2 -60.67 34.82 32.05
C LEU A 2 -60.11 33.55 32.71
N LYS A 3 -60.31 32.38 32.10
CA LYS A 3 -59.73 31.12 32.58
C LYS A 3 -59.34 30.20 31.42
N ASN A 4 -58.15 30.46 30.86
CA ASN A 4 -57.15 29.43 30.53
C ASN A 4 -55.90 30.12 29.96
N LYS A 5 -54.88 30.42 30.78
CA LYS A 5 -53.53 30.63 30.25
C LYS A 5 -52.90 29.24 30.20
N PRO A 6 -52.68 28.62 29.02
CA PRO A 6 -51.87 27.43 28.95
C PRO A 6 -50.48 27.77 29.50
N SER A 7 -50.02 26.96 30.45
CA SER A 7 -48.84 27.25 31.25
C SER A 7 -47.61 27.40 30.35
N LEU A 8 -46.96 28.56 30.43
CA LEU A 8 -45.70 28.90 29.74
C LEU A 8 -44.61 27.82 29.93
N SER A 9 -44.66 27.09 31.06
CA SER A 9 -43.74 25.98 31.37
C SER A 9 -44.02 24.70 30.59
N GLN A 10 -45.28 24.40 30.21
CA GLN A 10 -45.61 23.22 29.38
C GLN A 10 -45.13 23.37 27.93
N SER A 11 -45.17 24.59 27.37
CA SER A 11 -44.59 24.87 26.05
C SER A 11 -43.05 24.89 26.08
N LEU A 12 -42.45 25.38 27.17
CA LEU A 12 -40.99 25.37 27.35
C LEU A 12 -40.43 23.94 27.47
N PHE A 13 -41.09 23.05 28.22
CA PHE A 13 -40.69 21.65 28.32
C PHE A 13 -40.76 20.92 26.98
N GLY A 14 -41.81 21.19 26.18
CA GLY A 14 -41.94 20.61 24.83
C GLY A 14 -40.83 21.04 23.88
N VAL A 15 -40.49 22.33 23.85
CA VAL A 15 -39.40 22.85 23.01
C VAL A 15 -38.03 22.32 23.47
N LEU A 16 -37.82 22.20 24.77
CA LEU A 16 -36.56 21.71 25.36
C LEU A 16 -36.36 20.20 25.11
N LEU A 17 -37.44 19.41 25.13
CA LEU A 17 -37.41 17.99 24.74
C LEU A 17 -37.12 17.77 23.26
N ILE A 18 -37.74 18.56 22.38
CA ILE A 18 -37.49 18.49 20.93
C ILE A 18 -36.06 18.94 20.63
N ALA A 19 -35.58 20.01 21.26
CA ALA A 19 -34.20 20.47 21.12
C ALA A 19 -33.19 19.40 21.59
N ALA A 20 -33.46 18.72 22.71
CA ALA A 20 -32.62 17.63 23.18
C ALA A 20 -32.63 16.43 22.22
N LEU A 21 -33.79 16.04 21.67
CA LEU A 21 -33.89 14.99 20.66
C LEU A 21 -33.15 15.33 19.37
N VAL A 22 -33.27 16.57 18.89
CA VAL A 22 -32.55 17.06 17.71
C VAL A 22 -31.04 17.10 17.98
N TRP A 23 -30.61 17.50 19.18
CA TRP A 23 -29.22 17.49 19.58
C TRP A 23 -28.63 16.08 19.59
N VAL A 24 -29.35 15.13 20.17
CA VAL A 24 -28.97 13.72 20.20
C VAL A 24 -28.89 13.15 18.78
N ALA A 25 -29.89 13.43 17.92
CA ALA A 25 -29.89 12.99 16.54
C ALA A 25 -28.68 13.53 15.74
N LEU A 26 -28.33 14.81 15.95
CA LEU A 26 -27.14 15.42 15.33
C LEU A 26 -25.83 14.79 15.81
N LEU A 27 -25.74 14.38 17.08
CA LEU A 27 -24.58 13.67 17.59
C LEU A 27 -24.43 12.29 16.95
N PHE A 28 -25.52 11.52 16.84
CA PHE A 28 -25.48 10.22 16.16
C PHE A 28 -25.07 10.34 14.69
N LEU A 29 -25.57 11.34 13.98
CA LEU A 29 -25.17 11.60 12.60
C LEU A 29 -23.67 11.91 12.47
N LYS A 30 -23.11 12.72 13.38
CA LYS A 30 -21.68 13.01 13.43
C LYS A 30 -20.83 11.77 13.69
N VAL A 31 -21.26 10.93 14.63
CA VAL A 31 -20.58 9.67 14.95
C VAL A 31 -20.60 8.73 13.74
N LEU A 32 -21.73 8.61 13.04
CA LEU A 32 -21.86 7.80 11.84
C LEU A 32 -20.89 8.28 10.74
N ILE A 33 -20.84 9.59 10.48
CA ILE A 33 -19.93 10.19 9.50
C ILE A 33 -18.47 9.93 9.88
N ALA A 34 -18.11 10.08 11.15
CA ALA A 34 -16.75 9.82 11.62
C ALA A 34 -16.32 8.36 11.39
N ILE A 35 -17.22 7.40 11.66
CA ILE A 35 -16.96 5.98 11.41
C ILE A 35 -16.75 5.73 9.91
N VAL A 36 -17.62 6.27 9.05
CA VAL A 36 -17.50 6.11 7.59
C VAL A 36 -16.16 6.64 7.09
N ILE A 37 -15.77 7.84 7.52
CA ILE A 37 -14.47 8.43 7.14
C ILE A 37 -13.32 7.55 7.62
N GLY A 38 -13.37 7.06 8.86
CA GLY A 38 -12.35 6.16 9.40
C GLY A 38 -12.18 4.88 8.58
N VAL A 39 -13.30 4.24 8.19
CA VAL A 39 -13.28 3.02 7.36
C VAL A 39 -12.69 3.31 5.97
N VAL A 40 -13.07 4.43 5.35
CA VAL A 40 -12.55 4.82 4.03
C VAL A 40 -11.04 5.04 4.09
N LEU A 41 -10.55 5.74 5.12
CA LEU A 41 -9.11 5.98 5.30
C LEU A 41 -8.34 4.66 5.48
N LEU A 42 -8.87 3.73 6.29
CA LEU A 42 -8.26 2.42 6.47
C LEU A 42 -8.23 1.63 5.16
N TRP A 43 -9.32 1.64 4.38
CA TRP A 43 -9.40 0.93 3.12
C TRP A 43 -8.40 1.46 2.08
N VAL A 44 -8.32 2.80 1.93
CA VAL A 44 -7.34 3.45 1.05
C VAL A 44 -5.90 3.16 1.51
N GLY A 45 -5.63 3.26 2.80
CA GLY A 45 -4.32 2.91 3.37
C GLY A 45 -3.93 1.47 3.05
N PHE A 46 -4.86 0.53 3.18
CA PHE A 46 -4.63 -0.89 2.87
C PHE A 46 -4.31 -1.13 1.40
N ILE A 47 -4.98 -0.41 0.48
CA ILE A 47 -4.71 -0.49 -0.96
C ILE A 47 -3.29 -0.01 -1.25
N ILE A 48 -2.87 1.13 -0.68
CA ILE A 48 -1.52 1.66 -0.88
C ILE A 48 -0.47 0.69 -0.35
N LEU A 49 -0.66 0.15 0.86
CA LEU A 49 0.25 -0.85 1.42
C LEU A 49 0.33 -2.11 0.53
N ARG A 50 -0.80 -2.56 -0.02
CA ARG A 50 -0.84 -3.72 -0.91
C ARG A 50 -0.06 -3.50 -2.21
N MET A 51 -0.03 -2.27 -2.73
CA MET A 51 0.77 -1.94 -3.93
C MET A 51 2.28 -1.98 -3.64
N LEU A 52 2.71 -1.59 -2.45
CA LEU A 52 4.12 -1.62 -2.05
C LEU A 52 4.64 -3.03 -1.78
N VAL A 53 3.76 -3.94 -1.34
CA VAL A 53 4.09 -5.34 -1.01
C VAL A 53 3.89 -6.28 -2.20
N ALA A 54 3.45 -5.79 -3.36
CA ALA A 54 3.25 -6.63 -4.54
C ALA A 54 4.56 -7.39 -4.87
N SER A 55 4.53 -8.71 -4.70
CA SER A 55 5.64 -9.59 -5.04
C SER A 55 5.95 -9.45 -6.53
N PRO A 56 7.23 -9.49 -6.93
CA PRO A 56 7.59 -9.50 -8.34
C PRO A 56 6.80 -10.60 -9.07
N PRO A 57 6.35 -10.36 -10.31
CA PRO A 57 5.68 -11.38 -11.10
C PRO A 57 6.57 -12.63 -11.21
N GLU A 58 5.92 -13.81 -11.27
CA GLU A 58 6.63 -15.08 -11.40
C GLU A 58 7.61 -15.03 -12.58
N PRO A 59 8.84 -15.56 -12.40
CA PRO A 59 9.87 -15.47 -13.42
C PRO A 59 9.42 -16.19 -14.69
N PRO A 60 9.66 -15.60 -15.88
CA PRO A 60 9.28 -16.19 -17.16
C PRO A 60 9.89 -17.59 -17.36
N PRO A 61 9.22 -18.47 -18.12
CA PRO A 61 9.58 -19.88 -18.28
C PRO A 61 11.01 -20.07 -18.83
N ALA A 62 11.71 -21.07 -18.31
CA ALA A 62 13.09 -21.38 -18.67
C ALA A 62 13.23 -21.68 -20.17
N GLY A 63 14.14 -20.97 -20.84
CA GLY A 63 14.37 -21.07 -22.29
C GLY A 63 14.27 -19.72 -23.03
N GLU A 64 13.61 -18.73 -22.44
CA GLU A 64 13.66 -17.34 -22.87
C GLU A 64 14.67 -16.55 -22.02
N LEU A 65 15.27 -15.54 -22.63
CA LEU A 65 16.23 -14.61 -22.04
C LEU A 65 15.76 -14.09 -20.65
N ARG A 66 16.27 -14.66 -19.55
CA ARG A 66 15.98 -14.23 -18.18
C ARG A 66 16.82 -13.01 -17.85
N LYS A 67 16.19 -11.98 -17.25
CA LYS A 67 16.93 -10.85 -16.69
C LYS A 67 17.70 -11.32 -15.45
N VAL A 68 19.02 -11.30 -15.53
CA VAL A 68 19.94 -11.55 -14.41
C VAL A 68 20.80 -10.31 -14.21
N LYS A 69 21.30 -10.07 -13.00
CA LYS A 69 22.23 -8.95 -12.72
C LYS A 69 23.51 -9.52 -12.12
N LEU A 70 24.31 -10.18 -12.95
CA LEU A 70 25.58 -10.78 -12.53
C LEU A 70 26.74 -9.86 -12.93
N LEU A 71 27.67 -9.63 -12.00
CA LEU A 71 28.89 -8.86 -12.24
C LEU A 71 30.09 -9.81 -12.28
N TYR A 72 30.79 -9.82 -13.40
CA TYR A 72 32.00 -10.60 -13.61
C TYR A 72 33.21 -9.68 -13.71
N ARG A 73 34.35 -10.14 -13.21
CA ARG A 73 35.65 -9.49 -13.35
C ARG A 73 36.69 -10.47 -13.83
N CYS A 74 37.44 -10.09 -14.85
CA CYS A 74 38.62 -10.84 -15.26
C CYS A 74 39.76 -10.60 -14.26
N SER A 75 40.33 -11.65 -13.68
CA SER A 75 41.47 -11.56 -12.77
C SER A 75 42.77 -11.13 -13.45
N LEU A 76 42.91 -11.38 -14.78
CA LEU A 76 44.11 -11.04 -15.54
C LEU A 76 44.19 -9.57 -15.95
N CYS A 77 43.11 -9.02 -16.52
CA CYS A 77 43.11 -7.65 -17.05
C CYS A 77 42.28 -6.67 -16.22
N GLY A 78 41.53 -7.16 -15.23
CA GLY A 78 40.66 -6.34 -14.38
C GLY A 78 39.40 -5.81 -15.05
N THR A 79 39.07 -6.25 -16.28
CA THR A 79 37.85 -5.83 -16.98
C THR A 79 36.61 -6.35 -16.25
N GLU A 80 35.63 -5.47 -16.06
CA GLU A 80 34.35 -5.79 -15.44
C GLU A 80 33.23 -5.82 -16.48
N VAL A 81 32.43 -6.90 -16.46
CA VAL A 81 31.29 -7.08 -17.36
C VAL A 81 30.04 -7.34 -16.52
N ARG A 82 28.97 -6.60 -16.84
CA ARG A 82 27.64 -6.82 -16.26
C ARG A 82 26.80 -7.65 -17.22
N MET A 83 26.45 -8.87 -16.82
CA MET A 83 25.50 -9.70 -17.55
C MET A 83 24.09 -9.32 -17.11
N THR A 84 23.30 -8.79 -18.04
CA THR A 84 21.93 -8.31 -17.82
C THR A 84 20.87 -9.33 -18.23
N ILE A 85 21.26 -10.32 -19.04
CA ILE A 85 20.38 -11.31 -19.64
C ILE A 85 21.12 -12.64 -19.78
N ALA A 86 20.51 -13.74 -19.33
CA ALA A 86 21.04 -15.09 -19.46
C ALA A 86 19.91 -16.12 -19.66
N THR A 87 20.22 -17.27 -20.26
CA THR A 87 19.23 -18.35 -20.48
C THR A 87 18.86 -19.09 -19.19
N ASN A 88 19.75 -19.08 -18.19
CA ASN A 88 19.60 -19.78 -16.91
C ASN A 88 19.95 -18.85 -15.74
N GLU A 89 19.55 -19.22 -14.53
CA GLU A 89 19.84 -18.48 -13.29
C GLU A 89 21.33 -18.44 -12.93
N ASN A 90 22.03 -19.54 -13.24
CA ASN A 90 23.47 -19.66 -13.10
C ASN A 90 24.09 -19.96 -14.47
N PRO A 91 24.33 -18.94 -15.31
CA PRO A 91 25.00 -19.13 -16.59
C PRO A 91 26.49 -19.44 -16.41
N GLU A 92 27.06 -20.13 -17.38
CA GLU A 92 28.51 -20.35 -17.45
C GLU A 92 29.25 -19.01 -17.54
N ALA A 93 30.40 -18.90 -16.86
CA ALA A 93 31.16 -17.66 -16.81
C ALA A 93 31.64 -17.26 -18.23
N PRO A 94 31.53 -15.98 -18.61
CA PRO A 94 32.00 -15.55 -19.91
C PRO A 94 33.53 -15.59 -19.97
N ARG A 95 34.08 -15.93 -21.13
CA ARG A 95 35.53 -15.97 -21.34
C ARG A 95 36.04 -14.61 -21.78
N HIS A 96 37.09 -14.14 -21.11
CA HIS A 96 37.83 -12.94 -21.48
C HIS A 96 39.31 -13.16 -21.17
N CYS A 97 40.22 -12.69 -22.03
CA CYS A 97 41.65 -13.02 -21.93
C CYS A 97 41.98 -14.53 -21.98
N MET A 98 41.13 -15.34 -22.63
CA MET A 98 41.23 -16.82 -22.70
C MET A 98 41.01 -17.55 -21.36
N ASP A 99 40.73 -16.84 -20.28
CA ASP A 99 40.35 -17.42 -18.99
C ASP A 99 38.87 -17.18 -18.68
N GLU A 100 38.35 -17.98 -17.76
CA GLU A 100 37.02 -17.81 -17.17
C GLU A 100 37.04 -16.61 -16.21
N MET A 101 36.02 -15.77 -16.28
CA MET A 101 35.91 -14.62 -15.39
C MET A 101 35.33 -14.98 -14.03
N ASP A 102 35.78 -14.27 -12.99
CA ASP A 102 35.32 -14.46 -11.62
C ASP A 102 34.01 -13.70 -11.37
N LEU A 103 33.07 -14.34 -10.67
CA LEU A 103 31.81 -13.71 -10.25
C LEU A 103 32.05 -12.88 -8.99
N LEU A 104 31.80 -11.57 -9.06
CA LEU A 104 31.97 -10.66 -7.93
C LEU A 104 30.73 -10.54 -7.06
N LYS A 105 29.53 -10.57 -7.65
CA LYS A 105 28.27 -10.36 -6.92
C LYS A 105 27.06 -10.95 -7.63
N THR A 106 26.33 -11.79 -6.90
CA THR A 106 24.92 -12.14 -7.17
C THR A 106 24.10 -11.23 -6.26
N GLU A 107 23.47 -10.20 -6.81
CA GLU A 107 22.47 -9.46 -6.02
C GLU A 107 21.14 -10.17 -6.21
N GLU A 108 20.76 -10.96 -5.19
CA GLU A 108 19.44 -11.58 -5.04
C GLU A 108 18.33 -10.51 -4.92
#